data_AF-A0AAD2ZVA5-F1
#
_entry.id   AF-A0AAD2ZVA5-F1
#
_cell.length_a   1.000
_cell.length_b   1.000
_cell.length_c   1.000
_cell.angle_alpha   90.00
_cell.angle_beta   90.00
_cell.angle_gamma   90.00
#
_symmetry.space_group_name_H-M   'P 1'
#
loop_
_entity.id
_entity.type
_entity.pdbx_description
1 polymer ?
#
loop_
_entity_poly.entity_id
_entity_poly.type
_entity_poly.pdbx_seq_one_letter_code
_entity_poly.pdbx_strand_id
1 'polypeptide(L)'
;MEAVMKLKILALCSLALASTMATAESLSEMYPGPWRSGPSQSITKALAEQGVEGCKKYRYRVAAKSESEFLVYCYRGGDAKSAYMVWPNIHKVLGPYQPDSSL
;
A
#
# COMPACT_ATOMS: atom_id res chain seq x y z
N MET A 1 11.52 -73.90 -5.10
CA MET A 1 11.54 -73.33 -3.74
C MET A 1 12.68 -72.34 -3.70
N GLU A 2 12.39 -71.05 -3.60
CA GLU A 2 13.20 -69.99 -2.97
C GLU A 2 12.26 -68.77 -2.86
N ALA A 3 12.37 -68.04 -1.76
CA ALA A 3 11.28 -67.34 -1.10
C ALA A 3 11.19 -65.82 -1.37
N VAL A 4 9.95 -65.34 -1.43
CA VAL A 4 9.38 -64.16 -0.73
C VAL A 4 10.24 -62.88 -0.57
N MET A 5 9.79 -61.84 -1.30
CA MET A 5 9.55 -60.44 -0.89
C MET A 5 10.68 -59.60 -0.28
N LYS A 6 10.93 -58.44 -0.92
CA LYS A 6 11.28 -57.18 -0.24
C LYS A 6 10.77 -55.99 -1.05
N LEU A 7 9.51 -55.67 -0.82
CA LEU A 7 8.84 -54.43 -1.25
C LEU A 7 9.57 -53.24 -0.60
N LYS A 8 10.37 -52.51 -1.37
CA LYS A 8 11.12 -51.35 -0.87
C LYS A 8 10.32 -50.07 -1.12
N ILE A 9 9.61 -49.67 -0.05
CA ILE A 9 9.41 -48.29 0.43
C ILE A 9 8.79 -47.31 -0.58
N LEU A 10 7.49 -47.05 -0.39
CA LEU A 10 6.82 -45.86 -0.92
C LEU A 10 7.52 -44.61 -0.37
N ALA A 11 8.21 -43.86 -1.22
CA ALA A 11 8.64 -42.51 -0.90
C ALA A 11 7.41 -41.59 -0.96
N LEU A 12 6.84 -41.28 0.22
CA LEU A 12 5.91 -40.17 0.38
C LEU A 12 6.68 -38.88 0.04
N CYS A 13 6.44 -38.31 -1.13
CA CYS A 13 6.81 -36.94 -1.45
C CYS A 13 5.96 -36.01 -0.58
N SER A 14 6.43 -35.74 0.63
CA SER A 14 5.96 -34.65 1.46
C SER A 14 6.32 -33.33 0.75
N LEU A 15 5.40 -32.80 -0.05
CA LEU A 15 5.48 -31.40 -0.50
C LEU A 15 5.35 -30.53 0.75
N ALA A 16 6.49 -30.16 1.33
CA ALA A 16 6.55 -29.08 2.29
C ALA A 16 6.11 -27.81 1.54
N LEU A 17 4.86 -27.40 1.72
CA LEU A 17 4.40 -26.06 1.40
C LEU A 17 5.24 -25.11 2.26
N ALA A 18 6.33 -24.61 1.69
CA ALA A 18 7.07 -23.51 2.28
C ALA A 18 6.16 -22.28 2.20
N SER A 19 5.46 -22.01 3.30
CA SER A 19 4.70 -20.79 3.51
C SER A 19 5.69 -19.61 3.48
N THR A 20 5.90 -19.02 2.31
CA THR A 20 6.61 -17.75 2.22
C THR A 20 5.78 -16.72 2.97
N MET A 21 6.19 -16.40 4.20
CA MET A 21 5.67 -15.25 4.92
C MET A 21 6.11 -14.01 4.14
N ALA A 22 5.23 -13.52 3.26
CA ALA A 22 5.40 -12.20 2.67
C ALA A 22 5.31 -11.19 3.83
N THR A 23 6.44 -10.58 4.18
CA THR A 23 6.45 -9.45 5.11
C THR A 23 5.73 -8.30 4.42
N ALA A 24 4.62 -7.83 5.00
CA ALA A 24 3.95 -6.63 4.50
C ALA A 24 4.94 -5.46 4.61
N GLU A 25 5.21 -4.81 3.48
CA GLU A 25 6.05 -3.62 3.41
C GLU A 25 5.45 -2.51 4.28
N SER A 26 6.29 -1.81 5.03
CA SER A 26 5.83 -0.71 5.88
C SER A 26 5.35 0.48 5.03
N LEU A 27 4.52 1.35 5.61
CA LEU A 27 4.03 2.54 4.91
C LEU A 27 5.17 3.50 4.52
N SER A 28 6.26 3.56 5.29
CA SER A 28 7.42 4.40 4.99
C SER A 28 8.24 3.86 3.82
N GLU A 29 8.30 2.54 3.66
CA GLU A 29 8.89 1.88 2.49
C GLU A 29 8.02 2.04 1.25
N MET A 30 6.70 1.85 1.38
CA MET A 30 5.76 2.04 0.26
C MET A 30 5.68 3.51 -0.20
N TYR A 31 5.75 4.45 0.73
CA TYR A 31 5.68 5.90 0.48
C TYR A 31 6.89 6.61 1.11
N PRO A 32 8.05 6.55 0.44
CA PRO A 32 9.26 7.17 0.96
C PRO A 32 9.13 8.69 1.01
N GLY A 33 9.86 9.29 1.95
CA GLY A 33 10.00 10.73 2.03
C GLY A 33 10.77 11.33 0.83
N PRO A 34 10.78 12.66 0.68
CA PRO A 34 10.20 13.64 1.60
C PRO A 34 8.71 13.89 1.34
N TRP A 35 8.02 14.43 2.35
CA TRP A 35 6.72 15.05 2.17
C TRP A 35 6.84 16.24 1.20
N ARG A 36 6.02 16.23 0.15
CA ARG A 36 5.90 17.34 -0.80
C ARG A 36 4.74 18.24 -0.38
N SER A 37 4.94 19.54 -0.52
CA SER A 37 3.96 20.58 -0.24
C SER A 37 3.65 21.38 -1.51
N GLY A 38 2.46 22.00 -1.54
CA GLY A 38 1.98 22.77 -2.68
C GLY A 38 0.87 22.06 -3.47
N PRO A 39 -0.02 22.82 -4.12
CA PRO A 39 -1.15 22.25 -4.84
C PRO A 39 -0.67 21.51 -6.09
N SER A 40 -0.80 20.18 -6.08
CA SER A 40 -0.77 19.38 -7.30
C SER A 40 -2.15 19.47 -7.95
N GLN A 41 -2.22 19.96 -9.19
CA GLN A 41 -3.50 20.11 -9.89
C GLN A 41 -4.20 18.75 -10.09
N SER A 42 -3.43 17.70 -10.39
CA SER A 42 -3.96 16.35 -10.61
C SER A 42 -4.53 15.74 -9.34
N ILE A 43 -3.82 15.86 -8.20
CA ILE A 43 -4.32 15.40 -6.89
C ILE A 43 -5.56 16.18 -6.49
N THR A 44 -5.52 17.52 -6.61
CA THR A 44 -6.64 18.40 -6.25
C THR A 44 -7.88 18.05 -7.06
N LYS A 45 -7.73 17.82 -8.37
CA LYS A 45 -8.82 17.43 -9.26
C LYS A 45 -9.42 16.08 -8.86
N ALA A 46 -8.58 15.06 -8.65
CA ALA A 46 -9.04 13.73 -8.27
C ALA A 46 -9.79 13.72 -6.93
N LEU A 47 -9.31 14.47 -5.94
CA LEU A 47 -10.00 14.64 -4.65
C LEU A 47 -11.37 15.33 -4.83
N ALA A 48 -11.43 16.37 -5.65
CA ALA A 48 -12.68 17.11 -5.91
C ALA A 48 -13.72 16.28 -6.65
N GLU A 49 -13.31 15.51 -7.67
CA GLU A 49 -14.19 14.63 -8.43
C GLU A 49 -14.78 13.50 -7.57
N GLN A 50 -14.07 13.08 -6.53
CA GLN A 50 -14.55 12.11 -5.54
C GLN A 50 -15.29 12.75 -4.36
N GLY A 51 -15.55 14.06 -4.41
CA GLY A 51 -16.30 14.77 -3.37
C GLY A 51 -15.59 14.85 -2.02
N VAL A 52 -14.25 14.79 -2.00
CA VAL A 52 -13.49 14.88 -0.74
C VAL A 52 -13.51 16.31 -0.21
N GLU A 53 -14.25 16.50 0.89
CA GLU A 53 -14.32 17.79 1.59
C GLU A 53 -13.20 17.95 2.63
N GLY A 54 -12.89 19.20 2.99
CA GLY A 54 -11.95 19.51 4.07
C GLY A 54 -10.46 19.31 3.74
N CYS A 55 -10.10 18.79 2.56
CA CYS A 55 -8.71 18.55 2.14
C CYS A 55 -8.10 19.69 1.29
N LYS A 56 -8.28 20.95 1.69
CA LYS A 56 -7.75 22.11 0.93
C LYS A 56 -6.26 22.35 1.14
N LYS A 57 -5.75 21.95 2.31
CA LYS A 57 -4.33 22.01 2.65
C LYS A 57 -3.86 20.57 2.82
N TYR A 58 -2.96 20.11 1.97
CA TYR A 58 -2.43 18.76 2.06
C TYR A 58 -0.93 18.72 1.81
N ARG A 59 -0.32 17.62 2.25
CA ARG A 59 1.02 17.19 1.85
C ARG A 59 0.90 15.80 1.25
N TYR A 60 1.84 15.43 0.40
CA TYR A 60 1.79 14.11 -0.23
C TYR A 60 3.17 13.48 -0.37
N ARG A 61 3.20 12.15 -0.40
CA ARG A 61 4.35 11.33 -0.81
C ARG A 61 3.99 10.53 -2.03
N VAL A 62 4.98 10.19 -2.84
CA VAL A 62 4.82 9.37 -4.05
C VAL A 62 5.12 7.92 -3.67
N ALA A 63 4.39 6.97 -4.24
CA ALA A 63 4.68 5.57 -4.00
C ALA A 63 6.06 5.18 -4.57
N ALA A 64 6.80 4.32 -3.88
CA ALA A 64 8.10 3.84 -4.34
C ALA A 64 8.02 3.07 -5.67
N LYS A 65 6.88 2.40 -5.91
CA LYS A 65 6.66 1.52 -7.07
C LYS A 65 5.80 2.16 -8.16
N SER A 66 5.33 3.39 -7.96
CA SER A 66 4.43 4.07 -8.90
C SER A 66 4.50 5.59 -8.76
N GLU A 67 4.89 6.28 -9.84
CA GLU A 67 4.91 7.75 -9.87
C GLU A 67 3.51 8.38 -9.99
N SER A 68 2.48 7.56 -10.23
CA SER A 68 1.09 8.00 -10.40
C SER A 68 0.21 7.65 -9.19
N GLU A 69 0.82 7.23 -8.09
CA GLU A 69 0.16 6.89 -6.84
C GLU A 69 0.72 7.76 -5.72
N PHE A 70 -0.21 8.34 -4.93
CA PHE A 70 0.14 9.30 -3.90
C PHE A 70 -0.54 8.96 -2.59
N LEU A 71 0.24 8.99 -1.50
CA LEU A 71 -0.29 9.09 -0.15
C LEU A 71 -0.47 10.57 0.18
N VAL A 72 -1.69 11.00 0.46
CA VAL A 72 -2.07 12.40 0.69
C VAL A 72 -2.55 12.56 2.12
N TYR A 73 -1.90 13.43 2.89
CA TYR A 73 -2.35 13.83 4.22
C TYR A 73 -3.00 15.20 4.17
N CYS A 74 -4.25 15.27 4.60
CA CYS A 74 -5.05 16.49 4.67
C CYS A 74 -4.90 17.12 6.06
N TYR A 75 -4.59 18.41 6.09
CA TYR A 75 -4.31 19.15 7.31
C TYR A 75 -5.43 20.12 7.66
N ARG A 76 -5.81 20.15 8.94
CA ARG A 76 -6.71 21.16 9.51
C ARG A 76 -6.16 21.64 10.84
N GLY A 77 -5.89 22.94 10.93
CA GLY A 77 -5.35 23.55 12.16
C GLY A 77 -3.88 23.21 12.45
N GLY A 78 -3.13 22.65 11.49
CA GLY A 78 -1.71 22.31 11.65
C GLY A 78 -1.43 20.81 11.73
N ASP A 79 -2.44 20.00 12.09
CA ASP A 79 -2.30 18.54 12.14
C ASP A 79 -2.93 17.86 10.94
N ALA A 80 -2.36 16.71 10.56
CA ALA A 80 -3.01 15.80 9.64
C ALA A 80 -4.27 15.22 10.31
N LYS A 81 -5.42 15.31 9.64
CA LYS A 81 -6.70 14.79 10.14
C LYS A 81 -7.22 13.60 9.34
N SER A 82 -6.79 13.47 8.09
CA SER A 82 -7.16 12.35 7.24
C SER A 82 -6.06 12.06 6.24
N ALA A 83 -5.99 10.80 5.84
CA ALA A 83 -5.10 10.30 4.81
C ALA A 83 -5.91 9.68 3.66
N TYR A 84 -5.39 9.81 2.44
CA TYR A 84 -5.99 9.23 1.23
C TYR A 84 -4.90 8.62 0.36
N MET A 85 -5.23 7.52 -0.32
CA MET A 85 -4.45 7.06 -1.46
C MET A 85 -5.11 7.59 -2.73
N VAL A 86 -4.33 8.24 -3.60
CA VAL A 86 -4.84 8.94 -4.77
C VAL A 86 -4.10 8.46 -6.02
N TRP A 87 -4.86 8.04 -7.03
CA TRP A 87 -4.38 7.74 -8.38
C TRP A 87 -5.05 8.68 -9.38
N PRO A 88 -4.45 9.86 -9.67
CA PRO A 88 -5.09 10.87 -10.50
C PRO A 88 -5.41 10.40 -11.92
N ASN A 89 -4.55 9.56 -12.51
CA ASN A 89 -4.69 9.12 -13.90
C ASN A 89 -5.91 8.21 -14.14
N ILE A 90 -6.36 7.51 -13.09
CA ILE A 90 -7.55 6.64 -13.13
C ILE A 90 -8.67 7.18 -12.25
N HIS A 91 -8.56 8.44 -11.80
CA HIS A 91 -9.56 9.13 -10.98
C HIS A 91 -9.98 8.37 -9.72
N LYS A 92 -9.07 7.57 -9.14
CA LYS A 92 -9.36 6.73 -7.97
C LYS A 92 -8.83 7.39 -6.70
N VAL A 93 -9.68 7.43 -5.68
CA VAL A 93 -9.32 7.87 -4.33
C VAL A 93 -9.81 6.81 -3.34
N LEU A 94 -8.96 6.41 -2.40
CA LEU A 94 -9.32 5.53 -1.28
C LEU A 94 -9.07 6.25 0.04
N GLY A 95 -9.95 6.01 1.02
CA GLY A 95 -9.97 6.68 2.32
C GLY A 95 -11.35 7.26 2.65
N PRO A 96 -11.47 8.09 3.69
CA PRO A 96 -10.39 8.56 4.56
C PRO A 96 -9.81 7.44 5.44
N TYR A 97 -8.50 7.48 5.62
CA TYR A 97 -7.77 6.70 6.62
C TYR A 97 -7.29 7.60 7.75
N GLN A 98 -6.93 6.99 8.87
CA GLN A 98 -6.19 7.68 9.93
C GLN A 98 -4.75 7.93 9.45
N PRO A 99 -4.23 9.16 9.59
CA PRO A 99 -2.81 9.43 9.37
C PRO A 99 -1.95 8.56 10.29
N ASP A 100 -1.01 7.83 9.70
CA ASP A 100 0.05 7.15 10.44
C ASP A 100 1.01 8.18 11.03
N SER A 101 1.20 8.15 12.35
CA SER A 101 2.05 9.06 13.11
C SER A 101 3.54 8.73 13.03
N SER A 102 3.90 7.58 12.46
CA SER A 102 5.29 7.18 12.22
C SER A 102 5.88 7.80 10.94
N LEU A 103 5.06 8.48 10.12
CA LEU A 103 5.45 9.15 8.87
C LEU A 103 5.67 10.66 8.98
#